data_AF-T1IWJ7-F1
#
_entry.id   AF-T1IWJ7-F1
#
_cell.length_a   1.000
_cell.length_b   1.000
_cell.length_c   1.000
_cell.angle_alpha   90.00
_cell.angle_beta   90.00
_cell.angle_gamma   90.00
#
_symmetry.space_group_name_H-M   'P 1'
#
loop_
_entity.id
_entity.type
_entity.pdbx_description
1 polymer ?
#
loop_
_entity_poly.entity_id
_entity_poly.type
_entity_poly.pdbx_seq_one_letter_code
_entity_poly.pdbx_strand_id
1 'polypeptide(L)'
;MRVLVAPLLAYTIDDCCYEIAELLSFVLKVLDFCVVSHNFRIKEFIVKEDVLRSVLVLLKSKHKFLVLEALKLMRRIIGVRDDYYYRYIMCGDLFDPVVDAFQRNNGRYNLVDSVKDIKSLRVHLMLKFGDVFDKVEYVQTFRKMKIQHQNRFKIFF
;
A
#
# COMPACT_ATOMS: atom_id res chain seq x y z
N MET A 1 -5.85 -15.80 -14.72
CA MET A 1 -5.48 -14.50 -14.13
C MET A 1 -4.18 -13.91 -14.69
N ARG A 2 -3.14 -14.68 -15.05
CA ARG A 2 -1.90 -14.12 -15.62
C ARG A 2 -2.10 -13.22 -16.85
N VAL A 3 -3.03 -13.56 -17.75
CA VAL A 3 -3.38 -12.73 -18.92
C VAL A 3 -3.93 -11.35 -18.52
N LEU A 4 -4.69 -11.27 -17.43
CA LEU A 4 -5.30 -10.02 -16.95
C LEU A 4 -4.25 -9.03 -16.43
N VAL A 5 -3.19 -9.54 -15.78
CA VAL A 5 -2.11 -8.70 -15.23
C VAL A 5 -0.96 -8.51 -16.22
N ALA A 6 -0.98 -9.15 -17.39
CA ALA A 6 0.08 -9.01 -18.38
C ALA A 6 0.36 -7.54 -18.77
N PRO A 7 -0.65 -6.66 -18.96
CA PRO A 7 -0.41 -5.24 -19.19
C PRO A 7 0.26 -4.55 -17.98
N LEU A 8 -0.10 -4.93 -16.75
CA LEU A 8 0.49 -4.41 -15.53
C LEU A 8 1.99 -4.77 -15.42
N LEU A 9 2.35 -5.98 -15.85
CA LEU A 9 3.73 -6.46 -15.83
C LEU A 9 4.56 -5.89 -16.99
N ALA A 10 3.94 -5.62 -18.14
CA ALA A 10 4.62 -5.14 -19.34
C ALA A 10 4.84 -3.61 -19.36
N TYR A 11 3.90 -2.84 -18.82
CA TYR A 11 3.94 -1.37 -18.88
C TYR A 11 4.24 -0.77 -17.53
N THR A 12 5.52 -0.80 -17.17
CA THR A 12 6.03 -0.08 -16.00
C THR A 12 6.98 1.01 -16.48
N ILE A 13 6.59 2.27 -16.24
CA ILE A 13 7.40 3.51 -16.12
C ILE A 13 7.15 4.61 -17.18
N ASP A 14 6.86 5.80 -16.61
CA ASP A 14 6.90 7.20 -17.06
C ASP A 14 6.14 7.74 -18.28
N ASP A 15 5.76 6.95 -19.29
CA ASP A 15 5.01 7.54 -20.42
C ASP A 15 3.91 6.65 -20.99
N CYS A 16 3.16 6.00 -20.10
CA CYS A 16 1.93 5.33 -20.51
C CYS A 16 0.94 6.38 -21.06
N CYS A 17 0.55 6.20 -22.32
CA CYS A 17 -0.54 6.97 -22.93
C CYS A 17 -1.84 6.77 -22.12
N TYR A 18 -2.80 7.68 -22.33
CA TYR A 18 -4.02 7.72 -21.53
C TYR A 18 -4.80 6.39 -21.61
N GLU A 19 -4.81 5.76 -22.78
CA GLU A 19 -5.48 4.49 -23.07
C GLU A 19 -4.90 3.35 -22.24
N ILE A 20 -3.56 3.28 -22.11
CA ILE A 20 -2.91 2.27 -21.27
C ILE A 20 -3.24 2.53 -19.80
N ALA A 21 -3.24 3.79 -19.36
CA ALA A 21 -3.59 4.12 -17.98
C ALA A 21 -5.06 3.76 -17.65
N GLU A 22 -5.98 3.93 -18.60
CA GLU A 22 -7.38 3.52 -18.46
C GLU A 22 -7.53 2.00 -18.39
N LEU A 23 -6.83 1.27 -19.26
CA LEU A 23 -6.79 -0.19 -19.22
C LEU A 23 -6.25 -0.69 -17.87
N LEU A 24 -5.14 -0.14 -17.39
CA LEU A 24 -4.57 -0.49 -16.09
C LEU A 24 -5.56 -0.19 -14.95
N SER A 25 -6.26 0.95 -15.01
CA SER A 25 -7.32 1.28 -14.04
C SER A 25 -8.45 0.23 -14.03
N PHE A 26 -8.86 -0.25 -15.20
CA PHE A 26 -9.84 -1.33 -15.29
C PHE A 26 -9.32 -2.64 -14.68
N VAL A 27 -8.07 -3.01 -14.97
CA VAL A 27 -7.41 -4.18 -14.37
C VAL A 27 -7.38 -4.06 -12.84
N LEU A 28 -7.02 -2.90 -12.30
CA LEU A 28 -6.99 -2.67 -10.85
C LEU A 28 -8.38 -2.81 -10.21
N LYS A 29 -9.44 -2.33 -10.87
CA LYS A 29 -10.82 -2.49 -10.38
C LYS A 29 -11.28 -3.94 -10.35
N VAL A 30 -10.92 -4.72 -11.38
CA VAL A 30 -11.20 -6.16 -11.40
C VAL A 30 -10.44 -6.87 -10.28
N LEU A 31 -9.17 -6.52 -10.08
CA LEU A 31 -8.38 -7.06 -8.95
C LEU A 31 -9.01 -6.70 -7.60
N ASP A 32 -9.46 -5.46 -7.40
CA ASP A 32 -10.13 -5.02 -6.17
C ASP A 32 -11.39 -5.86 -5.90
N PHE A 33 -12.21 -6.06 -6.93
CA PHE A 33 -13.37 -6.94 -6.86
C PHE A 33 -12.97 -8.38 -6.50
N CYS A 34 -11.94 -8.94 -7.15
CA CYS A 34 -11.50 -10.31 -6.87
C CYS A 34 -10.96 -10.47 -5.44
N VAL A 35 -10.30 -9.45 -4.88
CA VAL A 35 -9.81 -9.47 -3.49
C VAL A 35 -10.98 -9.61 -2.50
N VAL A 36 -12.12 -8.95 -2.78
CA VAL A 36 -13.33 -9.05 -1.96
C VAL A 36 -14.06 -10.38 -2.18
N SER A 37 -14.20 -10.80 -3.43
CA SER A 37 -15.08 -11.91 -3.82
C SER A 37 -14.43 -13.29 -3.69
N HIS A 38 -13.10 -13.37 -3.71
CA HIS A 38 -12.37 -14.64 -3.88
C HIS A 38 -11.20 -14.83 -2.90
N ASN A 39 -11.45 -14.62 -1.60
CA ASN A 39 -10.51 -14.73 -0.47
C ASN A 39 -9.25 -15.58 -0.70
N PHE A 40 -9.37 -16.92 -0.82
CA PHE A 40 -8.19 -17.79 -0.81
C PHE A 40 -7.40 -17.79 -2.13
N ARG A 41 -8.09 -17.98 -3.27
CA ARG A 41 -7.42 -18.14 -4.57
C ARG A 41 -6.78 -16.84 -5.06
N ILE A 42 -7.44 -15.69 -4.83
CA ILE A 42 -6.87 -14.39 -5.19
C ILE A 42 -5.63 -14.09 -4.35
N LYS A 43 -5.64 -14.47 -3.06
CA LYS A 43 -4.52 -14.28 -2.14
C LYS A 43 -3.29 -15.05 -2.58
N GLU A 44 -3.48 -16.33 -2.89
CA GLU A 44 -2.38 -17.16 -3.39
C GLU A 44 -1.79 -16.57 -4.68
N PHE A 45 -2.63 -16.12 -5.62
CA PHE A 45 -2.19 -15.48 -6.85
C PHE A 45 -1.44 -14.16 -6.60
N ILE A 46 -2.00 -13.25 -5.79
CA ILE A 46 -1.38 -11.94 -5.50
C ILE A 46 0.01 -12.11 -4.90
N VAL A 47 0.17 -13.05 -3.96
CA VAL A 47 1.43 -13.25 -3.27
C VAL A 47 2.44 -14.03 -4.12
N LYS A 48 2.01 -15.09 -4.83
CA LYS A 48 2.92 -15.89 -5.66
C LYS A 48 3.47 -15.13 -6.86
N GLU A 49 2.66 -14.26 -7.46
CA GLU A 49 3.03 -13.50 -8.66
C GLU A 49 3.50 -12.07 -8.34
N ASP A 50 3.70 -11.72 -7.06
CA ASP A 50 4.13 -10.40 -6.59
C ASP A 50 3.32 -9.23 -7.19
N VAL A 51 2.00 -9.45 -7.31
CA VAL A 51 1.10 -8.55 -8.04
C VAL A 51 1.08 -7.17 -7.37
N LEU A 52 1.04 -7.13 -6.04
CA LEU A 52 0.96 -5.87 -5.31
C LEU A 52 2.21 -5.01 -5.54
N ARG A 53 3.42 -5.59 -5.62
CA ARG A 53 4.62 -4.82 -5.95
C ARG A 53 4.49 -4.14 -7.32
N SER A 54 4.01 -4.89 -8.32
CA SER A 54 3.77 -4.37 -9.67
C SER A 54 2.73 -3.24 -9.66
N VAL A 55 1.65 -3.38 -8.89
CA VAL A 55 0.66 -2.30 -8.71
C VAL A 55 1.28 -1.06 -8.06
N LEU A 56 2.15 -1.23 -7.07
CA LEU A 56 2.74 -0.11 -6.34
C LEU A 56 3.73 0.71 -7.18
N VAL A 57 4.27 0.16 -8.28
CA VAL A 57 5.03 0.93 -9.27
C VAL A 57 4.19 2.05 -9.87
N LEU A 58 2.88 1.83 -10.03
CA LEU A 58 1.94 2.81 -10.60
C LEU A 58 1.78 4.07 -9.75
N LEU A 59 2.25 4.07 -8.50
CA LEU A 59 2.28 5.26 -7.65
C LEU A 59 3.19 6.38 -8.19
N LYS A 60 4.05 6.08 -9.17
CA LYS A 60 4.87 7.07 -9.88
C LYS A 60 4.19 7.66 -11.13
N SER A 61 3.00 7.18 -11.49
CA SER A 61 2.28 7.62 -12.70
C SER A 61 1.92 9.12 -12.68
N LYS A 62 1.98 9.76 -13.85
CA LYS A 62 1.45 11.13 -14.08
C LYS A 62 -0.09 11.19 -13.96
N HIS A 63 -0.75 10.07 -14.17
CA HIS A 63 -2.22 9.96 -14.15
C HIS A 63 -2.72 9.77 -12.72
N LYS A 64 -3.23 10.84 -12.10
CA LYS A 64 -3.66 10.84 -10.68
C LYS A 64 -4.70 9.77 -10.36
N PHE A 65 -5.63 9.48 -11.27
CA PHE A 65 -6.64 8.45 -11.05
C PHE A 65 -6.00 7.07 -10.88
N LEU A 66 -4.94 6.76 -11.63
CA LEU A 66 -4.26 5.47 -11.57
C LEU A 66 -3.52 5.30 -10.25
N VAL A 67 -2.87 6.37 -9.76
CA VAL A 67 -2.25 6.41 -8.43
C VAL A 67 -3.30 6.14 -7.34
N LEU A 68 -4.49 6.76 -7.46
CA LEU A 68 -5.57 6.55 -6.50
C LEU A 68 -6.10 5.11 -6.51
N GLU A 69 -6.25 4.49 -7.69
CA GLU A 69 -6.68 3.08 -7.79
C GLU A 69 -5.66 2.12 -7.19
N ALA A 70 -4.35 2.34 -7.41
CA ALA A 70 -3.29 1.54 -6.80
C ALA A 70 -3.33 1.62 -5.25
N LEU A 71 -3.50 2.83 -4.70
CA LEU A 71 -3.64 3.03 -3.25
C LEU A 71 -4.94 2.42 -2.69
N LYS A 72 -6.04 2.46 -3.46
CA LYS A 72 -7.30 1.80 -3.07
C LYS A 72 -7.10 0.29 -2.95
N LEU A 73 -6.46 -0.34 -3.94
CA LEU A 73 -6.22 -1.78 -3.91
C LEU A 73 -5.33 -2.19 -2.73
N MET A 74 -4.27 -1.44 -2.44
CA MET A 74 -3.43 -1.72 -1.26
C MET A 74 -4.25 -1.64 0.04
N ARG A 75 -5.07 -0.59 0.20
CA ARG A 75 -5.96 -0.45 1.36
C ARG A 75 -6.98 -1.57 1.43
N ARG A 76 -7.49 -2.04 0.29
CA ARG A 76 -8.40 -3.18 0.22
C ARG A 76 -7.75 -4.43 0.76
N ILE A 77 -6.54 -4.75 0.29
CA ILE A 77 -5.76 -5.92 0.74
C ILE A 77 -5.49 -5.85 2.25
N ILE A 78 -5.07 -4.70 2.76
CA ILE A 78 -4.86 -4.50 4.21
C ILE A 78 -6.17 -4.72 5.00
N GLY A 79 -7.28 -4.21 4.45
CA GLY A 79 -8.62 -4.32 5.01
C GLY A 79 -9.17 -5.75 5.05
N VAL A 80 -8.57 -6.71 4.33
CA VAL A 80 -9.02 -8.12 4.35
C VAL A 80 -8.86 -8.76 5.73
N ARG A 81 -8.01 -8.26 6.64
CA ARG A 81 -7.91 -8.88 7.98
C ARG A 81 -6.83 -9.94 8.16
N ASP A 82 -5.95 -10.15 7.18
CA ASP A 82 -5.21 -11.42 7.05
C ASP A 82 -3.69 -11.27 7.26
N ASP A 83 -3.17 -11.98 8.26
CA ASP A 83 -1.75 -11.99 8.62
C ASP A 83 -0.81 -12.46 7.51
N TYR A 84 -1.31 -13.26 6.56
CA TYR A 84 -0.54 -13.68 5.39
C TYR A 84 -0.22 -12.48 4.49
N TYR A 85 -1.18 -11.58 4.26
CA TYR A 85 -0.93 -10.34 3.54
C TYR A 85 -0.02 -9.41 4.31
N TYR A 86 -0.14 -9.34 5.64
CA TYR A 86 0.72 -8.49 6.45
C TYR A 86 2.18 -8.93 6.36
N ARG A 87 2.43 -10.24 6.46
CA ARG A 87 3.78 -10.80 6.25
C ARG A 87 4.31 -10.52 4.85
N TYR A 88 3.50 -10.73 3.81
CA TYR A 88 3.89 -10.41 2.44
C TYR A 88 4.25 -8.93 2.25
N ILE A 89 3.44 -8.00 2.78
CA ILE A 89 3.70 -6.56 2.72
C ILE A 89 4.98 -6.18 3.46
N MET A 90 5.16 -6.69 4.68
CA MET A 90 6.32 -6.38 5.53
C MET A 90 7.61 -6.97 4.99
N CYS A 91 7.62 -8.26 4.63
CA CYS A 91 8.81 -8.94 4.11
C CYS A 91 9.19 -8.43 2.71
N GLY A 92 8.21 -7.95 1.94
CA GLY A 92 8.44 -7.37 0.63
C GLY A 92 8.78 -5.88 0.64
N ASP A 93 8.81 -5.23 1.81
CA ASP A 93 9.04 -3.79 1.94
C ASP A 93 8.06 -2.93 1.11
N LEU A 94 6.82 -3.42 0.97
CA LEU A 94 5.82 -2.83 0.07
C LEU A 94 5.27 -1.49 0.55
N PHE A 95 5.69 -1.00 1.72
CA PHE A 95 5.39 0.36 2.17
C PHE A 95 6.33 1.41 1.57
N ASP A 96 7.53 1.05 1.12
CA ASP A 96 8.52 1.99 0.55
C ASP A 96 7.90 2.88 -0.55
N PRO A 97 7.32 2.33 -1.65
CA PRO A 97 6.77 3.14 -2.72
C PRO A 97 5.57 4.00 -2.29
N VAL A 98 4.91 3.61 -1.19
CA VAL A 98 3.75 4.33 -0.63
C VAL A 98 4.20 5.51 0.20
N VAL A 99 5.24 5.34 1.01
CA VAL A 99 5.85 6.42 1.79
C VAL A 99 6.48 7.44 0.86
N ASP A 100 7.15 6.99 -0.21
CA ASP A 100 7.68 7.87 -1.26
C ASP A 100 6.55 8.68 -1.92
N ALA A 101 5.44 8.03 -2.27
CA ALA A 101 4.27 8.73 -2.83
C ALA A 101 3.67 9.72 -1.83
N PHE A 102 3.63 9.36 -0.55
CA PHE A 102 3.17 10.22 0.53
C PHE A 102 4.02 11.48 0.68
N GLN A 103 5.35 11.36 0.63
CA GLN A 103 6.24 12.51 0.66
C GLN A 103 6.05 13.40 -0.57
N ARG A 104 5.99 12.82 -1.78
CA ARG A 104 5.75 13.57 -3.03
C ARG A 104 4.43 14.33 -3.04
N ASN A 105 3.41 13.84 -2.32
CA ASN A 105 2.10 14.48 -2.25
C ASN A 105 1.91 15.33 -0.97
N ASN A 106 3.00 15.81 -0.36
CA ASN A 106 2.97 16.65 0.85
C ASN A 106 2.13 16.05 2.00
N GLY A 107 2.22 14.73 2.19
CA GLY A 107 1.53 14.02 3.26
C GLY A 107 0.03 13.82 3.08
N ARG A 108 -0.52 14.03 1.87
CA ARG A 108 -1.97 13.98 1.60
C ARG A 108 -2.51 12.57 1.28
N TYR A 109 -2.19 11.56 2.08
CA TYR A 109 -2.83 10.23 1.97
C TYR A 109 -3.19 9.61 3.32
N ASN A 110 -4.37 9.00 3.39
CA ASN A 110 -4.91 8.33 4.58
C ASN A 110 -4.36 6.89 4.76
N LEU A 111 -3.12 6.62 4.33
CA LEU A 111 -2.49 5.31 4.50
C LEU A 111 -2.41 4.96 6.00
N VAL A 112 -2.01 5.94 6.79
CA VAL A 112 -1.88 5.88 8.25
C VAL A 112 -3.17 5.41 8.92
N ASP A 113 -4.32 5.90 8.43
CA ASP A 113 -5.61 5.52 8.99
C ASP A 113 -6.00 4.08 8.67
N SER A 114 -5.47 3.52 7.58
CA SER A 114 -5.77 2.15 7.14
C SER A 114 -4.95 1.10 7.91
N VAL A 115 -3.74 1.48 8.33
CA VAL A 115 -2.82 0.61 9.07
C VAL A 115 -2.93 0.77 10.59
N LYS A 116 -3.63 1.81 11.07
CA LYS A 116 -3.65 2.15 12.49
C LYS A 116 -4.13 1.00 13.36
N ASP A 117 -5.14 0.25 12.95
CA ASP A 117 -5.73 -0.78 13.81
C ASP A 117 -4.95 -2.10 13.79
N ILE A 118 -3.93 -2.22 12.94
CA ILE A 118 -3.14 -3.45 12.75
C ILE A 118 -1.76 -3.26 13.38
N LYS A 119 -1.55 -3.86 14.55
CA LYS A 119 -0.35 -3.65 15.38
C LYS A 119 0.95 -3.95 14.64
N SER A 120 1.03 -5.08 13.92
CA SER A 120 2.24 -5.52 13.21
C SER A 120 2.66 -4.51 12.12
N LEU A 121 1.73 -4.11 11.26
CA LEU A 121 1.97 -3.12 10.21
C LEU A 121 2.35 -1.76 10.79
N ARG A 122 1.68 -1.34 11.87
CA ARG A 122 1.99 -0.08 12.56
C ARG A 122 3.42 -0.07 13.08
N VAL A 123 3.83 -1.13 13.78
CA VAL A 123 5.20 -1.24 14.32
C VAL A 123 6.23 -1.23 13.19
N HIS A 124 5.99 -2.00 12.13
CA HIS A 124 6.88 -2.01 10.97
C HIS A 124 7.04 -0.62 10.34
N LEU A 125 5.93 0.11 10.14
CA LEU A 125 5.96 1.48 9.61
C LEU A 125 6.72 2.45 10.52
N MET A 126 6.50 2.38 11.83
CA MET A 126 7.17 3.26 12.79
C MET A 126 8.67 2.99 12.87
N LEU A 127 9.08 1.71 12.85
CA LEU A 127 10.50 1.34 12.91
C LEU A 127 11.24 1.72 11.63
N LYS A 128 10.62 1.56 10.45
CA LYS A 128 11.30 1.77 9.17
C LYS A 128 11.21 3.22 8.66
N PHE A 129 10.11 3.93 8.92
CA PHE A 129 9.85 5.26 8.35
C PHE A 129 9.54 6.32 9.40
N GLY A 130 9.87 6.08 10.67
CA GLY A 130 9.62 7.02 11.77
C GLY A 130 10.12 8.44 11.46
N ASP A 131 11.33 8.56 10.94
CA ASP A 131 11.96 9.85 10.60
C ASP A 131 11.24 10.61 9.48
N VAL A 132 10.64 9.88 8.54
CA VAL A 132 9.83 10.46 7.46
C VAL A 132 8.56 11.07 8.04
N PHE A 133 7.90 10.34 8.94
CA PHE A 133 6.65 10.79 9.55
C PHE A 133 6.87 11.88 10.61
N ASP A 134 8.04 11.92 11.27
CA ASP A 134 8.40 12.97 12.22
C ASP A 134 8.50 14.35 11.54
N LYS A 135 8.85 14.40 10.26
CA LYS A 135 8.89 15.65 9.46
C LYS A 135 7.51 16.13 9.00
N VAL A 136 6.50 15.26 9.06
CA VAL A 136 5.12 15.60 8.62
C VAL A 136 4.31 15.94 9.85
N GLU A 137 4.51 17.15 10.38
CA GLU A 137 4.00 17.63 11.67
C GLU A 137 2.47 17.60 11.85
N TYR A 138 1.68 17.33 10.81
CA TYR A 138 0.23 17.51 10.83
C TYR A 138 -0.60 16.26 11.20
N VAL A 139 -0.07 15.04 11.08
CA VAL A 139 -0.91 13.85 11.27
C VAL A 139 -1.05 13.54 12.76
N GLN A 140 -2.14 14.04 13.38
CA GLN A 140 -2.49 13.78 14.78
C GLN A 140 -2.45 12.28 15.13
N THR A 141 -2.75 11.40 14.18
CA THR A 141 -2.68 9.95 14.31
C THR A 141 -1.25 9.45 14.60
N PHE A 142 -0.22 10.00 13.96
CA PHE A 142 1.17 9.59 14.21
C PHE A 142 1.68 10.05 15.57
N ARG A 143 1.37 11.29 16.00
CA ARG A 143 1.70 11.75 17.36
C ARG A 143 1.09 10.81 18.41
N LYS A 144 -0.19 10.43 18.25
CA LYS A 144 -0.87 9.47 19.13
C LYS A 144 -0.18 8.10 19.13
N MET A 145 0.22 7.59 17.96
CA MET A 145 0.95 6.32 17.85
C MET A 145 2.33 6.36 18.52
N LYS A 146 3.08 7.46 18.36
CA LYS A 146 4.39 7.66 19.00
C LYS A 146 4.28 7.68 20.52
N ILE A 147 3.30 8.41 21.06
CA ILE A 147 3.02 8.45 22.50
C ILE A 147 2.67 7.04 23.02
N GLN A 148 1.82 6.30 22.32
CA GLN A 148 1.47 4.91 22.69
C GLN A 148 2.69 3.98 22.67
N HIS A 149 3.58 4.13 21.67
CA HIS A 149 4.80 3.33 21.58
C HIS A 149 5.76 3.69 22.71
N GLN A 150 6.11 4.97 22.88
CA GLN A 150 7.02 5.46 23.93
C GLN A 150 6.55 5.10 25.33
N ASN A 151 5.26 5.24 25.65
CA ASN A 151 4.71 4.85 26.95
C ASN A 151 4.85 3.35 27.22
N ARG A 152 4.87 2.51 26.17
CA ARG A 152 5.02 1.06 26.31
C ARG A 152 6.46 0.63 26.60
N PHE A 153 7.45 1.37 26.11
CA PHE A 153 8.88 1.13 26.42
C PHE A 153 9.30 1.70 27.78
N LYS A 154 8.55 2.67 28.32
CA LYS A 154 8.77 3.20 29.68
C LYS A 154 8.30 2.27 30.81
N ILE A 155 7.51 1.22 30.54
CA ILE A 155 6.99 0.30 31.55
C ILE A 155 7.97 -0.87 31.83
N PHE A 156 9.11 -0.92 31.13
CA PHE A 156 10.15 -1.93 31.30
C PHE A 156 11.45 -1.38 31.95
N PHE A 157 11.39 -0.22 32.60
CA PHE A 157 12.44 0.32 33.47
C PHE A 157 11.83 0.79 34.79
#